data_AF-A0A126Y4R9-F1
#
_entry.id   AF-A0A126Y4R9-F1
#
_cell.length_a   1.000
_cell.length_b   1.000
_cell.length_c   1.000
_cell.angle_alpha   90.00
_cell.angle_beta   90.00
_cell.angle_gamma   90.00
#
_symmetry.space_group_name_H-M   'P 1'
#
loop_
_entity.id
_entity.type
_entity.pdbx_description
1 polymer ?
#
loop_
_entity_poly.entity_id
_entity_poly.type
_entity_poly.pdbx_seq_one_letter_code
_entity_poly.pdbx_strand_id
1 'polypeptide(L)' 'MSTLRSHLEWKAEQILGQLRDGYSLAWLSAVYEVPEEHLAARVPEWRQRYAPREPKP' A
#
# COMPACT_ATOMS: atom_id res chain seq x y z
N MET A 1 -15.34 -15.34 -3.91
CA MET A 1 -13.98 -15.46 -3.34
C MET A 1 -13.31 -14.09 -3.39
N SER A 2 -13.64 -13.22 -2.44
CA SER A 2 -13.39 -11.77 -2.55
C SER A 2 -12.84 -11.16 -1.27
N THR A 3 -11.99 -11.88 -0.53
CA THR A 3 -11.52 -11.45 0.79
C THR A 3 -10.11 -10.88 0.78
N LEU A 4 -9.17 -11.48 0.04
CA LEU A 4 -7.76 -11.04 0.11
C LEU A 4 -7.48 -9.70 -0.62
N ARG A 5 -7.97 -9.55 -1.86
CA ARG A 5 -7.74 -8.32 -2.65
C ARG A 5 -8.43 -7.11 -2.04
N SER A 6 -9.67 -7.28 -1.57
CA SER A 6 -10.44 -6.20 -0.93
C SER A 6 -9.83 -5.77 0.41
N HIS A 7 -9.21 -6.70 1.16
CA HIS A 7 -8.55 -6.37 2.42
C HIS A 7 -7.27 -5.57 2.21
N LEU A 8 -6.48 -5.91 1.18
CA LEU A 8 -5.27 -5.16 0.82
C LEU A 8 -5.57 -3.76 0.31
N GLU A 9 -6.61 -3.59 -0.52
CA GLU A 9 -7.04 -2.25 -0.96
C GLU A 9 -7.53 -1.39 0.21
N TRP A 10 -8.23 -1.98 1.19
CA TRP A 10 -8.64 -1.26 2.40
C TRP A 10 -7.44 -0.82 3.27
N LYS A 11 -6.33 -1.57 3.25
CA LYS A 11 -5.10 -1.22 3.97
C LYS A 11 -4.07 -0.44 3.15
N ALA A 12 -4.35 -0.13 1.88
CA ALA A 12 -3.43 0.56 0.99
C ALA A 12 -2.98 1.92 1.56
N GLU A 13 -3.89 2.73 2.11
CA GLU A 13 -3.56 4.02 2.70
C GLU A 13 -2.66 3.88 3.94
N GLN A 14 -2.89 2.85 4.77
CA GLN A 14 -2.05 2.54 5.94
C GLN A 14 -0.64 2.11 5.51
N ILE A 15 -0.54 1.20 4.54
CA ILE A 15 0.73 0.73 3.97
C ILE A 15 1.52 1.91 3.39
N LEU A 16 0.86 2.78 2.62
CA LEU A 16 1.48 3.99 2.07
C LEU A 16 1.92 4.96 3.16
N GLY A 17 1.13 5.13 4.22
CA GLY A 17 1.50 5.93 5.38
C GLY A 17 2.77 5.43 6.05
N GLN A 18 2.86 4.12 6.32
CA GLN A 18 4.04 3.49 6.91
C GLN A 18 5.26 3.57 5.97
N LEU A 19 5.07 3.41 4.66
CA LEU A 19 6.17 3.63 3.71
C LEU A 19 6.68 5.09 3.75
N ARG A 20 5.80 6.06 3.97
CA ARG A 20 6.18 7.47 4.13
C ARG A 20 6.90 7.74 5.46
N ASP A 21 6.53 7.00 6.50
CA ASP A 21 7.17 7.06 7.82
C ASP A 21 8.51 6.31 7.88
N GLY A 22 8.93 5.68 6.78
CA GLY A 22 10.25 5.06 6.62
C GLY A 22 10.30 3.55 6.91
N TYR A 23 9.16 2.88 7.06
CA TYR A 23 9.12 1.43 7.22
C TYR A 23 9.51 0.72 5.91
N SER A 24 10.23 -0.39 6.02
CA SER A 24 10.68 -1.17 4.86
C SER A 24 9.56 -2.08 4.31
N LEU A 25 9.62 -2.38 3.01
CA LEU A 25 8.71 -3.32 2.38
C LEU A 25 8.81 -4.73 3.00
N ALA A 26 10.01 -5.16 3.42
CA ALA A 26 10.22 -6.41 4.12
C ALA A 26 9.44 -6.48 5.46
N TRP A 27 9.40 -5.38 6.21
CA TRP A 27 8.62 -5.31 7.44
C TRP A 27 7.11 -5.33 7.17
N LEU A 28 6.66 -4.57 6.17
CA LEU A 28 5.25 -4.54 5.75
C LEU A 28 4.79 -5.91 5.22
N SER A 29 5.67 -6.61 4.48
CA SER A 29 5.45 -7.97 4.00
C SER A 29 5.15 -8.94 5.16
N ALA A 30 5.91 -8.86 6.24
CA ALA A 30 5.67 -9.66 7.44
C ALA A 30 4.39 -9.27 8.19
N VAL A 31 4.11 -7.96 8.34
CA VAL A 31 2.93 -7.45 9.08
C VAL A 31 1.62 -7.76 8.37
N TYR A 32 1.62 -7.66 7.05
CA TYR A 32 0.43 -7.90 6.23
C TYR A 32 0.35 -9.33 5.69
N GLU A 33 1.37 -10.16 5.97
CA GLU A 33 1.50 -11.53 5.47
C GLU A 33 1.36 -11.59 3.94
N VAL A 34 1.96 -10.62 3.25
CA VAL A 34 1.93 -10.48 1.78
C VAL A 34 3.33 -10.48 1.22
N PRO A 35 3.62 -11.21 0.13
CA PRO A 35 4.93 -11.18 -0.51
C PRO A 35 5.39 -9.76 -0.84
N GLU A 36 6.67 -9.50 -0.58
CA GLU A 36 7.30 -8.20 -0.86
C GLU A 36 7.14 -7.80 -2.34
N GLU A 37 7.28 -8.75 -3.26
CA GLU A 37 7.06 -8.54 -4.71
C GLU A 37 5.65 -8.02 -5.02
N HIS A 38 4.65 -8.48 -4.27
CA HIS A 38 3.26 -8.08 -4.48
C HIS A 38 3.05 -6.66 -3.95
N LEU A 39 3.60 -6.34 -2.78
CA LEU A 39 3.59 -4.97 -2.27
C LEU A 39 4.33 -4.01 -3.21
N ALA A 40 5.52 -4.40 -3.68
CA ALA A 40 6.31 -3.60 -4.61
C ALA A 40 5.57 -3.31 -5.92
N ALA A 41 4.82 -4.29 -6.45
CA ALA A 41 3.98 -4.10 -7.64
C ALA A 41 2.77 -3.19 -7.38
N ARG A 42 2.16 -3.26 -6.19
CA ARG A 42 0.95 -2.50 -5.83
C ARG A 42 1.21 -1.07 -5.38
N VAL A 43 2.33 -0.82 -4.72
CA VAL A 43 2.68 0.50 -4.16
C VAL A 43 2.61 1.62 -5.21
N PRO A 44 3.12 1.47 -6.45
CA PRO A 44 2.95 2.48 -7.49
C PRO A 44 1.49 2.76 -7.85
N GLU A 45 0.66 1.71 -7.99
CA GLU A 45 -0.77 1.85 -8.28
C GLU A 45 -1.49 2.58 -7.14
N TRP A 46 -1.22 2.20 -5.89
CA TRP A 46 -1.78 2.86 -4.72
C TRP A 46 -1.31 4.30 -4.60
N ARG A 47 -0.04 4.60 -4.87
CA ARG A 47 0.46 5.99 -4.87
C ARG A 47 -0.27 6.84 -5.90
N GLN A 48 -0.60 6.32 -7.08
CA GLN A 48 -1.37 7.09 -8.07
C GLN A 48 -2.84 7.26 -7.66
N ARG A 49 -3.44 6.21 -7.10
CA ARG A 49 -4.87 6.19 -6.74
C ARG A 49 -5.20 6.98 -5.47
N TYR A 50 -4.31 6.90 -4.48
CA TYR A 50 -4.44 7.51 -3.16
C TYR A 50 -3.46 8.67 -2.95
N ALA A 51 -2.72 9.10 -3.99
CA ALA A 51 -2.03 10.38 -3.92
C ALA A 51 -3.04 11.44 -3.50
N PRO A 52 -2.71 12.29 -2.53
CA PRO A 52 -3.54 13.45 -2.27
C PRO A 52 -3.64 14.19 -3.62
N ARG A 53 -4.86 14.30 -4.17
CA ARG A 53 -5.11 15.21 -5.26
C ARG A 53 -4.57 16.55 -4.78
N GLU A 54 -3.46 17.02 -5.37
CA GLU A 54 -3.04 18.40 -5.16
C GLU A 54 -4.30 19.25 -5.38
N PRO A 55 -4.67 20.12 -4.42
CA PRO A 55 -5.72 21.08 -4.70
C PRO A 55 -5.24 21.86 -5.92
N LYS A 56 -5.95 21.68 -7.03
CA LYS A 56 -5.66 22.38 -8.28
C LYS A 56 -5.72 23.89 -7.96
N PRO A 57 -4.68 24.67 -8.34
CA PRO A 57 -4.67 26.11 -8.11
C PRO A 57 -5.86 26.82 -8.78
#